data_AF-A0A4U0H9R8-F1
#
_entry.id   AF-A0A4U0H9R8-F1
#
_cell.length_a   1.000
_cell.length_b   1.000
_cell.length_c   1.000
_cell.angle_alpha   90.00
_cell.angle_beta   90.00
_cell.angle_gamma   90.00
#
_symmetry.space_group_name_H-M   'P 1'
#
loop_
_entity.id
_entity.type
_entity.pdbx_description
1 polymer ?
#
loop_
_entity_poly.entity_id
_entity_poly.type
_entity_poly.pdbx_seq_one_letter_code
_entity_poly.pdbx_strand_id
1 'polypeptide(L)'
;MKLKINNRFRSILGCLLLTSIFFAGPVLAFQQDTVVVDTTAGEETSMAVGVESVVADTATSVDGIANGADSTAVVGTSSGDTANASSTAAEVKQIDPQVYKDFFYYVLLFLVICTVIAVIGKVISIYELTHKMNGRYNPLAGNTLQAVLLLLFLIFFLWGVYYSYTVWGNWSWRDAVTEHGEKIDTMFIITTVITTFVMIVVHILLLGFAYIYRMRANSKAYFYPHNDTIEKIWTIVPAVVLTVLVLFGFFTWRTITSIPEDLQKSALQVEVLGEQFMWRVRYPGSDGEIGKRNYKLTTAENPYGIDFNDKNSWDDISGEHIVLPVGRSVRFHIISKDIIHSFYIPDFRVQINAVPGMTNYFQFTPTVTTEEMRDRMNDPKYDYVMLCNKICGSAHYNMQKKVVVVTEAEYKQWLSTQSKYFTEDLQKEFAQQSKEVEGITTASLN
;
A
#
# COMPACT_ATOMS: atom_id res chain seq x y z
N MET A 1 -49.78 24.59 14.25
CA MET A 1 -50.28 23.19 14.16
C MET A 1 -49.40 22.32 15.07
N LYS A 2 -49.94 21.82 16.19
CA LYS A 2 -49.18 21.06 17.21
C LYS A 2 -48.84 19.66 16.67
N LEU A 3 -47.59 19.44 16.29
CA LEU A 3 -47.05 18.11 15.99
C LEU A 3 -46.92 17.31 17.31
N LYS A 4 -47.80 16.32 17.52
CA LYS A 4 -47.62 15.27 18.53
C LYS A 4 -46.52 14.32 18.04
N ILE A 5 -45.27 14.66 18.30
CA ILE A 5 -44.14 13.74 18.19
C ILE A 5 -44.14 12.85 19.43
N ASN A 6 -44.19 11.54 19.21
CA ASN A 6 -44.29 10.52 20.25
C ASN A 6 -43.05 10.57 21.18
N ASN A 7 -43.27 10.55 22.52
CA ASN A 7 -42.22 10.77 23.53
C ASN A 7 -41.07 9.75 23.50
N ARG A 8 -41.26 8.58 22.86
CA ARG A 8 -40.20 7.59 22.65
C ARG A 8 -39.15 8.04 21.63
N PHE A 9 -39.52 8.85 20.64
CA PHE A 9 -38.59 9.30 19.58
C PHE A 9 -37.62 10.38 20.06
N ARG A 10 -38.08 11.26 20.97
CA ARG A 10 -37.21 12.27 21.62
C ARG A 10 -36.19 11.61 22.56
N SER A 11 -36.57 10.51 23.21
CA SER A 11 -35.67 9.77 24.11
C SER A 11 -34.62 8.97 23.33
N ILE A 12 -34.95 8.40 22.17
CA ILE A 12 -33.99 7.66 21.34
C ILE A 12 -33.00 8.61 20.64
N LEU A 13 -33.47 9.73 20.09
CA LEU A 13 -32.59 10.73 19.47
C LEU A 13 -31.72 11.45 20.51
N GLY A 14 -32.25 11.69 21.71
CA GLY A 14 -31.50 12.23 22.85
C GLY A 14 -30.45 11.24 23.38
N CYS A 15 -30.78 9.95 23.50
CA CYS A 15 -29.80 8.92 23.88
C CYS A 15 -28.71 8.73 22.81
N LEU A 16 -29.05 8.80 21.51
CA LEU A 16 -28.06 8.69 20.42
C LEU A 16 -27.10 9.88 20.37
N LEU A 17 -27.60 11.09 20.62
CA LEU A 17 -26.76 12.29 20.74
C LEU A 17 -25.90 12.26 22.01
N LEU A 18 -26.40 11.73 23.13
CA LEU A 18 -25.62 11.56 24.36
C LEU A 18 -24.53 10.49 24.22
N THR A 19 -24.80 9.36 23.55
CA THR A 19 -23.75 8.36 23.27
C THR A 19 -22.66 8.89 22.35
N SER A 20 -22.99 9.80 21.43
CA SER A 20 -22.02 10.45 20.54
C SER A 20 -21.03 11.35 21.29
N ILE A 21 -21.44 11.91 22.43
CA ILE A 21 -20.61 12.79 23.25
C ILE A 21 -19.67 11.98 24.18
N PHE A 22 -20.02 10.74 24.53
CA PHE A 22 -19.18 9.85 25.34
C PHE A 22 -18.00 9.21 24.59
N PHE A 23 -18.02 9.17 23.25
CA PHE A 23 -16.91 8.66 22.42
C PHE A 23 -15.91 9.75 21.98
N ALA A 24 -16.05 10.98 22.47
CA ALA A 24 -15.16 12.11 22.16
C ALA A 24 -14.12 12.42 23.26
N GLY A 25 -13.90 11.50 24.20
CA GLY A 25 -12.80 11.60 25.17
C GLY A 25 -11.52 10.95 24.64
N PRO A 26 -10.32 11.48 24.92
CA PRO A 26 -9.07 10.86 24.50
C PRO A 26 -8.91 9.52 25.23
N VAL A 27 -8.85 8.42 24.48
CA VAL A 27 -8.46 7.12 25.03
C VAL A 27 -6.96 7.17 25.30
N LEU A 28 -6.59 7.54 26.52
CA LEU A 28 -5.27 7.25 27.06
C LEU A 28 -5.22 5.74 27.34
N ALA A 29 -4.65 4.98 26.42
CA ALA A 29 -4.34 3.57 26.64
C ALA A 29 -3.13 3.47 27.58
N PHE A 30 -3.36 2.98 28.80
CA PHE A 30 -2.29 2.51 29.67
C PHE A 30 -1.80 1.15 29.18
N GLN A 31 -0.51 1.06 28.89
CA GLN A 31 0.21 -0.16 28.50
C GLN A 31 0.51 -0.98 29.76
N GLN A 32 0.15 -2.27 29.76
CA GLN A 32 0.60 -3.23 30.78
C GLN A 32 1.76 -4.04 30.19
N ASP A 33 2.94 -3.90 30.79
CA ASP A 33 4.11 -4.70 30.48
C ASP A 33 3.91 -6.14 30.98
N THR A 34 4.04 -7.13 30.08
CA THR A 34 4.23 -8.53 30.48
C THR A 34 5.61 -8.98 30.04
N VAL A 35 6.51 -9.05 31.03
CA VAL A 35 7.78 -9.77 30.96
C VAL A 35 7.48 -11.27 30.88
N VAL A 36 7.96 -11.95 29.83
CA VAL A 36 8.01 -13.42 29.80
C VAL A 36 9.47 -13.85 29.84
N VAL A 37 9.78 -14.60 30.90
CA VAL A 37 11.07 -15.17 31.24
C VAL A 37 11.31 -16.42 30.39
N ASP A 38 12.50 -16.50 29.80
CA ASP A 38 13.00 -17.64 29.04
C ASP A 38 13.48 -18.75 29.99
N THR A 39 13.14 -20.02 29.71
CA THR A 39 13.79 -21.15 30.37
C THR A 39 13.91 -22.33 29.41
N THR A 40 15.15 -22.61 29.03
CA THR A 40 15.62 -23.82 28.36
C THR A 40 15.93 -24.90 29.39
N ALA A 41 15.51 -26.14 29.13
CA ALA A 41 16.19 -27.37 29.56
C ALA A 41 15.55 -28.58 28.84
N GLY A 42 16.38 -29.40 28.20
CA GLY A 42 15.96 -30.63 27.53
C GLY A 42 16.06 -31.86 28.43
N GLU A 43 15.58 -33.00 27.93
CA GLU A 43 16.14 -34.34 28.18
C GLU A 43 15.51 -35.38 27.24
N GLU A 44 16.36 -36.24 26.69
CA GLU A 44 16.04 -37.42 25.88
C GLU A 44 15.49 -38.55 26.75
N THR A 45 14.65 -39.45 26.20
CA THR A 45 14.93 -40.90 26.21
C THR A 45 13.98 -41.73 25.34
N SER A 46 14.59 -42.73 24.70
CA SER A 46 14.09 -43.79 23.82
C SER A 46 13.09 -44.76 24.44
N MET A 47 12.33 -45.49 23.61
CA MET A 47 12.37 -46.98 23.56
C MET A 47 11.51 -47.54 22.41
N ALA A 48 12.05 -48.57 21.76
CA ALA A 48 11.51 -49.27 20.58
C ALA A 48 10.91 -50.64 20.92
N VAL A 49 9.88 -51.07 20.17
CA VAL A 49 9.48 -52.45 19.82
C VAL A 49 8.58 -52.27 18.57
N GLY A 50 8.71 -52.89 17.39
CA GLY A 50 9.17 -54.21 16.99
C GLY A 50 7.96 -55.01 16.46
N VAL A 51 8.01 -55.46 15.19
CA VAL A 51 7.42 -56.71 14.61
C VAL A 51 6.77 -56.54 13.22
N GLU A 52 7.49 -57.12 12.25
CA GLU A 52 7.14 -57.97 11.10
C GLU A 52 6.16 -57.59 9.96
N SER A 53 6.75 -57.82 8.79
CA SER A 53 6.30 -57.94 7.39
C SER A 53 5.23 -58.99 7.09
N VAL A 54 4.48 -58.79 6.01
CA VAL A 54 4.22 -59.82 4.97
C VAL A 54 4.11 -59.14 3.58
N VAL A 55 4.79 -59.74 2.60
CA VAL A 55 4.88 -59.40 1.18
C VAL A 55 3.78 -60.10 0.38
N ALA A 56 3.28 -59.50 -0.70
CA ALA A 56 2.81 -60.24 -1.88
C ALA A 56 2.88 -59.40 -3.16
N ASP A 57 3.64 -59.94 -4.13
CA ASP A 57 3.83 -59.53 -5.52
C ASP A 57 2.53 -59.45 -6.34
N THR A 58 2.51 -58.60 -7.38
CA THR A 58 2.35 -59.09 -8.77
C THR A 58 2.72 -58.02 -9.80
N ALA A 59 3.62 -58.40 -10.70
CA ALA A 59 4.02 -57.66 -11.89
C ALA A 59 3.04 -57.90 -13.05
N THR A 60 2.91 -56.92 -13.95
CA THR A 60 2.76 -57.17 -15.39
C THR A 60 3.28 -56.00 -16.20
N SER A 61 4.29 -56.29 -17.01
CA SER A 61 4.84 -55.55 -18.15
C SER A 61 3.82 -55.37 -19.29
N VAL A 62 4.02 -54.38 -20.17
CA VAL A 62 4.19 -54.56 -21.64
C VAL A 62 4.78 -53.27 -22.25
N ASP A 63 5.66 -53.51 -23.23
CA ASP A 63 6.55 -52.66 -24.03
C ASP A 63 5.95 -51.52 -24.86
N GLY A 64 6.83 -50.60 -25.28
CA GLY A 64 6.98 -50.39 -26.73
C GLY A 64 7.22 -48.98 -27.28
N ILE A 65 8.48 -48.76 -27.71
CA ILE A 65 8.91 -48.14 -28.98
C ILE A 65 9.44 -46.69 -28.99
N ALA A 66 10.72 -46.66 -29.39
CA ALA A 66 11.70 -45.64 -29.74
C ALA A 66 11.37 -44.60 -30.83
N ASN A 67 12.09 -43.47 -30.76
CA ASN A 67 12.93 -42.82 -31.79
C ASN A 67 13.30 -41.42 -31.24
N GLY A 68 14.49 -40.83 -31.30
CA GLY A 68 15.73 -41.02 -32.06
C GLY A 68 16.35 -39.61 -32.27
N ALA A 69 17.67 -39.54 -32.46
CA ALA A 69 18.49 -38.39 -32.91
C ALA A 69 19.28 -37.57 -31.85
N ASP A 70 20.46 -38.07 -31.53
CA ASP A 70 21.79 -37.56 -31.96
C ASP A 70 22.11 -36.05 -31.88
N SER A 71 23.07 -35.69 -31.03
CA SER A 71 24.18 -34.81 -31.40
C SER A 71 25.37 -34.98 -30.46
N THR A 72 26.49 -35.36 -31.04
CA THR A 72 27.80 -35.62 -30.46
C THR A 72 28.59 -34.32 -30.20
N ALA A 73 29.30 -34.25 -29.07
CA ALA A 73 30.55 -33.50 -28.95
C ALA A 73 31.45 -34.16 -27.90
N VAL A 74 32.69 -34.42 -28.31
CA VAL A 74 33.67 -35.33 -27.72
C VAL A 74 34.78 -34.53 -27.02
N VAL A 75 34.99 -34.88 -25.75
CA VAL A 75 36.26 -35.12 -25.03
C VAL A 75 37.28 -33.97 -24.83
N GLY A 76 37.52 -33.71 -23.53
CA GLY A 76 38.84 -33.47 -22.94
C GLY A 76 38.96 -34.22 -21.60
N THR A 77 39.67 -35.34 -21.61
CA THR A 77 40.17 -36.17 -20.47
C THR A 77 41.39 -35.48 -19.81
N SER A 78 41.88 -35.76 -18.60
CA SER A 78 41.57 -36.63 -17.46
C SER A 78 42.64 -36.41 -16.38
N SER A 79 42.29 -36.52 -15.10
CA SER A 79 43.03 -37.20 -14.01
C SER A 79 42.32 -36.83 -12.70
N GLY A 80 41.85 -37.72 -11.84
CA GLY A 80 42.13 -39.13 -11.65
C GLY A 80 42.43 -39.32 -10.17
N ASP A 81 41.40 -39.59 -9.36
CA ASP A 81 41.55 -40.49 -8.22
C ASP A 81 40.19 -41.05 -7.82
N THR A 82 40.20 -42.36 -7.60
CA THR A 82 39.03 -43.22 -7.40
C THR A 82 39.04 -43.74 -5.97
N ALA A 83 37.91 -43.65 -5.29
CA ALA A 83 37.54 -44.60 -4.24
C ALA A 83 36.01 -44.72 -4.23
N ASN A 84 35.53 -45.90 -4.59
CA ASN A 84 34.12 -46.22 -4.77
C ASN A 84 33.67 -47.09 -3.58
N ALA A 85 32.57 -46.72 -2.92
CA ALA A 85 31.76 -47.62 -2.10
C ALA A 85 30.29 -47.13 -2.04
N SER A 86 29.46 -47.73 -2.90
CA SER A 86 28.04 -48.12 -2.75
C SER A 86 27.37 -47.85 -1.37
N SER A 87 26.13 -47.41 -1.19
CA SER A 87 24.95 -47.24 -2.07
C SER A 87 23.78 -46.63 -1.27
N THR A 88 22.99 -45.77 -1.95
CA THR A 88 21.52 -45.57 -1.83
C THR A 88 20.84 -45.40 -0.47
N ALA A 89 20.32 -44.20 -0.21
CA ALA A 89 18.98 -44.00 0.35
C ALA A 89 18.43 -42.62 -0.07
N ALA A 90 17.14 -42.60 -0.39
CA ALA A 90 16.46 -41.55 -1.12
C ALA A 90 16.31 -40.22 -0.39
N GLU A 91 16.35 -39.16 -1.17
CA GLU A 91 15.98 -37.78 -0.86
C GLU A 91 14.54 -37.72 -0.32
N VAL A 92 14.38 -37.47 0.99
CA VAL A 92 13.08 -37.08 1.55
C VAL A 92 12.86 -35.63 1.18
N LYS A 93 12.12 -35.40 0.10
CA LYS A 93 11.54 -34.09 -0.22
C LYS A 93 10.61 -33.70 0.93
N GLN A 94 11.09 -32.85 1.82
CA GLN A 94 10.26 -32.10 2.76
C GLN A 94 9.23 -31.32 1.93
N ILE A 95 7.97 -31.74 2.00
CA ILE A 95 6.86 -30.99 1.41
C ILE A 95 6.60 -29.81 2.35
N ASP A 96 6.96 -28.61 1.90
CA ASP A 96 6.58 -27.36 2.55
C ASP A 96 5.03 -27.29 2.68
N PRO A 97 4.47 -27.06 3.88
CA PRO A 97 3.02 -26.97 4.09
C PRO A 97 2.32 -25.86 3.30
N GLN A 98 3.06 -24.94 2.66
CA GLN A 98 2.50 -23.87 1.84
C GLN A 98 2.26 -24.22 0.36
N VAL A 99 2.57 -25.43 -0.10
CA VAL A 99 2.72 -25.73 -1.54
C VAL A 99 1.42 -25.85 -2.36
N TYR A 100 0.21 -25.78 -1.81
CA TYR A 100 -1.00 -25.93 -2.65
C TYR A 100 -2.01 -24.79 -2.54
N LYS A 101 -1.66 -23.66 -3.15
CA LYS A 101 -2.60 -22.64 -3.63
C LYS A 101 -2.28 -22.23 -5.08
N ASP A 102 -2.03 -23.21 -5.95
CA ASP A 102 -1.88 -22.96 -7.38
C ASP A 102 -3.21 -22.50 -8.00
N PHE A 103 -3.15 -21.88 -9.19
CA PHE A 103 -4.33 -21.48 -9.97
C PHE A 103 -5.41 -22.58 -10.00
N PHE A 104 -5.00 -23.84 -10.18
CA PHE A 104 -5.90 -25.00 -10.19
C PHE A 104 -6.59 -25.28 -8.86
N TYR A 105 -5.95 -25.02 -7.71
CA TYR A 105 -6.60 -25.13 -6.39
C TYR A 105 -7.76 -24.14 -6.27
N TYR A 106 -7.56 -22.88 -6.67
CA TYR A 106 -8.63 -21.87 -6.63
C TYR A 106 -9.72 -22.13 -7.67
N VAL A 107 -9.37 -22.66 -8.84
CA VAL A 107 -10.35 -23.13 -9.83
C VAL A 107 -11.18 -24.28 -9.26
N LEU A 108 -10.54 -25.27 -8.64
CA LEU A 108 -11.25 -26.39 -8.01
C LEU A 108 -12.14 -25.92 -6.85
N LEU A 109 -11.62 -25.05 -5.98
CA LEU A 109 -12.40 -24.46 -4.89
C LEU A 109 -13.61 -23.69 -5.41
N PHE A 110 -13.44 -22.89 -6.47
CA PHE A 110 -14.54 -22.20 -7.14
C PHE A 110 -15.57 -23.18 -7.70
N LEU A 111 -15.15 -24.24 -8.38
CA LEU A 111 -16.06 -25.27 -8.88
C LEU A 111 -16.79 -25.98 -7.75
N VAL A 112 -16.12 -26.30 -6.64
CA VAL A 112 -16.75 -26.89 -5.45
C VAL A 112 -17.81 -25.94 -4.88
N ILE A 113 -17.50 -24.65 -4.75
CA ILE A 113 -18.47 -23.63 -4.30
C ILE A 113 -19.67 -23.57 -5.26
N CYS A 114 -19.44 -23.54 -6.57
CA CYS A 114 -20.50 -23.59 -7.59
C CYS A 114 -21.36 -24.85 -7.46
N THR A 115 -20.75 -26.02 -7.27
CA THR A 115 -21.47 -27.28 -7.07
C THR A 115 -22.29 -27.25 -5.79
N VAL A 116 -21.74 -26.75 -4.68
CA VAL A 116 -22.49 -26.60 -3.41
C VAL A 116 -23.70 -25.68 -3.60
N ILE A 117 -23.53 -24.53 -4.26
CA ILE A 117 -24.63 -23.60 -4.58
C ILE A 117 -25.68 -24.30 -5.46
N ALA A 118 -25.25 -25.04 -6.49
CA ALA A 118 -26.16 -25.77 -7.38
C ALA A 118 -26.93 -26.87 -6.65
N VAL A 119 -26.28 -27.62 -5.76
CA VAL A 119 -26.90 -28.65 -4.92
C VAL A 119 -27.91 -28.02 -3.98
N ILE A 120 -27.57 -26.93 -3.27
CA ILE A 120 -28.50 -26.20 -2.42
C ILE A 120 -29.72 -25.73 -3.23
N GLY A 121 -29.50 -25.16 -4.42
CA GLY A 121 -30.57 -24.74 -5.32
C GLY A 121 -31.50 -25.90 -5.73
N LYS A 122 -30.93 -27.08 -6.02
CA LYS A 122 -31.72 -28.29 -6.33
C LYS A 122 -32.51 -28.79 -5.13
N VAL A 123 -31.91 -28.79 -3.94
CA VAL A 123 -32.59 -29.19 -2.69
C VAL A 123 -33.78 -28.27 -2.41
N ILE A 124 -33.61 -26.95 -2.56
CA ILE A 124 -34.71 -25.98 -2.42
C ILE A 124 -35.81 -26.24 -3.45
N SER A 125 -35.43 -26.50 -4.71
CA SER A 125 -36.39 -26.81 -5.79
C SER A 125 -37.20 -28.08 -5.52
N ILE A 126 -36.57 -29.13 -4.98
CA ILE A 126 -37.25 -30.36 -4.58
C ILE A 126 -38.22 -30.09 -3.43
N TYR A 127 -37.78 -29.35 -2.41
CA TYR A 127 -38.63 -28.96 -1.26
C TYR A 127 -39.87 -28.18 -1.70
N GLU A 128 -39.73 -27.22 -2.62
CA GLU A 128 -40.85 -26.49 -3.20
C GLU A 128 -41.82 -27.40 -3.95
N LEU A 129 -41.30 -28.35 -4.75
CA LEU A 129 -42.11 -29.31 -5.49
C LEU A 129 -42.91 -30.22 -4.56
N THR A 130 -42.30 -30.72 -3.48
CA THR A 130 -42.99 -31.52 -2.46
C THR A 130 -44.11 -30.73 -1.79
N HIS A 131 -43.89 -29.47 -1.45
CA HIS A 131 -44.96 -28.63 -0.88
C HIS A 131 -46.07 -28.29 -1.89
N LYS A 132 -45.76 -28.16 -3.19
CA LYS A 132 -46.76 -28.03 -4.26
C LYS A 132 -47.64 -29.26 -4.33
N MET A 133 -47.04 -30.45 -4.32
CA MET A 133 -47.75 -31.72 -4.35
C MET A 133 -48.64 -31.93 -3.11
N ASN A 134 -48.20 -31.45 -1.94
CA ASN A 134 -48.95 -31.55 -0.69
C ASN A 134 -50.02 -30.44 -0.48
N GLY A 135 -50.23 -29.56 -1.46
CA GLY A 135 -51.18 -28.45 -1.36
C GLY A 135 -50.81 -27.36 -0.34
N ARG A 136 -49.56 -27.37 0.15
CA ARG A 136 -49.04 -26.43 1.18
C ARG A 136 -48.09 -25.38 0.61
N TYR A 137 -48.00 -25.28 -0.71
CA TYR A 137 -47.10 -24.34 -1.38
C TYR A 137 -47.50 -22.88 -1.10
N ASN A 138 -46.56 -22.13 -0.53
CA ASN A 138 -46.68 -20.70 -0.33
C ASN A 138 -45.53 -20.01 -1.10
N PRO A 139 -45.82 -19.31 -2.21
CA PRO A 139 -44.79 -18.65 -3.02
C PRO A 139 -44.07 -17.51 -2.26
N LEU A 140 -44.61 -17.06 -1.12
CA LEU A 140 -44.04 -15.99 -0.29
C LEU A 140 -43.23 -16.53 0.90
N ALA A 141 -43.15 -17.85 1.09
CA ALA A 141 -42.47 -18.46 2.25
C ALA A 141 -40.98 -18.07 2.30
N GLY A 142 -40.32 -17.99 1.14
CA GLY A 142 -38.90 -17.61 1.04
C GLY A 142 -38.60 -16.17 1.47
N ASN A 143 -39.56 -15.25 1.36
CA ASN A 143 -39.33 -13.83 1.65
C ASN A 143 -38.98 -13.58 3.13
N THR A 144 -39.55 -14.37 4.04
CA THR A 144 -39.22 -14.24 5.47
C THR A 144 -37.83 -14.80 5.78
N LEU A 145 -37.46 -15.92 5.15
CA LEU A 145 -36.12 -16.47 5.29
C LEU A 145 -35.06 -15.49 4.75
N GLN A 146 -35.25 -14.97 3.53
CA GLN A 146 -34.34 -14.01 2.92
C GLN A 146 -34.19 -12.74 3.76
N ALA A 147 -35.30 -12.19 4.27
CA ALA A 147 -35.27 -11.05 5.17
C ALA A 147 -34.47 -11.31 6.45
N VAL A 148 -34.64 -12.49 7.07
CA VAL A 148 -33.86 -12.87 8.27
C VAL A 148 -32.38 -13.00 7.93
N LEU A 149 -32.04 -13.64 6.80
CA LEU A 149 -30.66 -13.78 6.35
C LEU A 149 -30.01 -12.41 6.09
N LEU A 150 -30.73 -11.46 5.49
CA LEU A 150 -30.25 -10.08 5.30
C LEU A 150 -30.02 -9.36 6.64
N LEU A 151 -30.83 -9.63 7.67
CA LEU A 151 -30.63 -9.07 9.00
C LEU A 151 -29.42 -9.70 9.71
N LEU A 152 -29.23 -11.01 9.58
CA LEU A 152 -28.02 -11.68 10.08
C LEU A 152 -26.76 -11.17 9.36
N PHE A 153 -26.86 -10.94 8.05
CA PHE A 153 -25.81 -10.31 7.27
C PHE A 153 -25.52 -8.89 7.76
N LEU A 154 -26.53 -8.07 8.10
CA LEU A 154 -26.31 -6.74 8.68
C LEU A 154 -25.49 -6.84 9.98
N ILE A 155 -25.83 -7.76 10.88
CA ILE A 155 -25.10 -7.95 12.14
C ILE A 155 -23.65 -8.35 11.86
N PHE A 156 -23.45 -9.33 10.98
CA PHE A 156 -22.12 -9.78 10.58
C PHE A 156 -21.31 -8.66 9.91
N PHE A 157 -21.94 -7.87 9.03
CA PHE A 157 -21.33 -6.74 8.36
C PHE A 157 -20.88 -5.67 9.35
N LEU A 158 -21.76 -5.26 10.28
CA LEU A 158 -21.42 -4.27 11.30
C LEU A 158 -20.31 -4.76 12.24
N TRP A 159 -20.33 -6.06 12.59
CA TRP A 159 -19.22 -6.69 13.30
C TRP A 159 -17.93 -6.66 12.47
N GLY A 160 -17.99 -6.94 11.17
CA GLY A 160 -16.84 -6.89 10.26
C GLY A 160 -16.25 -5.48 10.13
N VAL A 161 -17.10 -4.45 10.10
CA VAL A 161 -16.66 -3.05 10.15
C VAL A 161 -15.93 -2.76 11.47
N TYR A 162 -16.51 -3.13 12.61
CA TYR A 162 -15.84 -2.98 13.91
C TYR A 162 -14.50 -3.75 13.98
N TYR A 163 -14.48 -4.98 13.49
CA TYR A 163 -13.28 -5.82 13.42
C TYR A 163 -12.20 -5.17 12.56
N SER A 164 -12.57 -4.62 11.39
CA SER A 164 -11.61 -3.94 10.51
C SER A 164 -10.90 -2.77 11.20
N TYR A 165 -11.61 -1.96 11.98
CA TYR A 165 -10.98 -0.87 12.73
C TYR A 165 -10.14 -1.35 13.90
N THR A 166 -10.65 -2.30 14.68
CA THR A 166 -9.97 -2.75 15.92
C THR A 166 -8.79 -3.67 15.67
N VAL A 167 -8.79 -4.43 14.57
CA VAL A 167 -7.74 -5.40 14.25
C VAL A 167 -6.83 -4.91 13.13
N TRP A 168 -7.39 -4.38 12.04
CA TRP A 168 -6.60 -3.95 10.86
C TRP A 168 -6.35 -2.44 10.80
N GLY A 169 -7.02 -1.64 11.64
CA GLY A 169 -6.85 -0.19 11.67
C GLY A 169 -5.39 0.20 11.94
N ASN A 170 -4.77 -0.41 12.94
CA ASN A 170 -3.37 -0.15 13.32
C ASN A 170 -2.35 -0.54 12.24
N TRP A 171 -2.71 -1.47 11.34
CA TRP A 171 -1.84 -1.82 10.20
C TRP A 171 -1.97 -0.84 9.04
N SER A 172 -3.16 -0.26 8.90
CA SER A 172 -3.51 0.65 7.82
C SER A 172 -3.13 2.10 8.12
N TRP A 173 -2.85 2.42 9.38
CA TRP A 173 -2.65 3.77 9.86
C TRP A 173 -1.39 3.89 10.72
N ARG A 174 -0.56 4.87 10.40
CA ARG A 174 0.60 5.29 11.20
C ARG A 174 0.61 6.80 11.25
N ASP A 175 1.05 7.37 12.36
CA ASP A 175 1.12 8.82 12.48
C ASP A 175 2.09 9.38 11.43
N ALA A 176 1.66 10.45 10.75
CA ALA A 176 2.54 11.15 9.84
C ALA A 176 3.76 11.75 10.55
N VAL A 177 4.90 11.73 9.86
CA VAL A 177 6.18 12.24 10.38
C VAL A 177 6.59 13.59 9.77
N THR A 178 5.60 14.35 9.29
CA THR A 178 5.74 15.68 8.68
C THR A 178 4.65 16.62 9.15
N GLU A 179 4.91 17.92 9.10
CA GLU A 179 3.99 18.99 9.49
C GLU A 179 2.73 19.05 8.62
N HIS A 180 2.84 18.72 7.33
CA HIS A 180 1.67 18.67 6.43
C HIS A 180 0.92 17.34 6.53
N GLY A 181 1.64 16.26 6.82
CA GLY A 181 1.05 14.93 6.92
C GLY A 181 0.02 14.84 8.04
N GLU A 182 0.24 15.48 9.19
CA GLU A 182 -0.74 15.56 10.28
C GLU A 182 -2.08 16.16 9.84
N LYS A 183 -2.04 17.19 8.97
CA LYS A 183 -3.25 17.83 8.42
C LYS A 183 -3.98 16.91 7.44
N ILE A 184 -3.23 16.20 6.60
CA ILE A 184 -3.78 15.18 5.68
C ILE A 184 -4.44 14.06 6.48
N ASP A 185 -3.77 13.58 7.51
CA ASP A 185 -4.24 12.52 8.39
C ASP A 185 -5.54 12.95 9.10
N THR A 186 -5.59 14.17 9.63
CA THR A 186 -6.80 14.76 10.21
C THR A 186 -7.97 14.81 9.21
N MET A 187 -7.72 15.27 7.98
CA MET A 187 -8.72 15.31 6.92
C MET A 187 -9.27 13.92 6.57
N PHE A 188 -8.37 12.95 6.44
CA PHE A 188 -8.72 11.59 6.12
C PHE A 188 -9.56 10.96 7.24
N ILE A 189 -9.18 11.15 8.51
CA ILE A 189 -9.92 10.63 9.66
C ILE A 189 -11.32 11.27 9.73
N ILE A 190 -11.45 12.59 9.59
CA ILE A 190 -12.75 13.27 9.56
C ILE A 190 -13.64 12.68 8.45
N THR A 191 -13.09 12.53 7.24
CA THR A 191 -13.82 11.97 6.08
C THR A 191 -14.22 10.52 6.33
N THR A 192 -13.32 9.73 6.90
CA THR A 192 -13.55 8.33 7.25
C THR A 192 -14.68 8.21 8.28
N VAL A 193 -14.67 9.01 9.34
CA VAL A 193 -15.72 8.99 10.37
C VAL A 193 -17.08 9.35 9.77
N ILE A 194 -17.15 10.42 8.98
CA ILE A 194 -18.42 10.86 8.34
C ILE A 194 -18.95 9.77 7.39
N THR A 195 -18.10 9.24 6.52
CA THR A 195 -18.50 8.21 5.54
C THR A 195 -18.89 6.89 6.22
N THR A 196 -18.19 6.52 7.29
CA THR A 196 -18.51 5.33 8.11
C THR A 196 -19.86 5.49 8.80
N PHE A 197 -20.14 6.66 9.38
CA PHE A 197 -21.45 6.95 9.97
C PHE A 197 -22.57 6.82 8.93
N VAL A 198 -22.41 7.45 7.75
CA VAL A 198 -23.39 7.35 6.66
C VAL A 198 -23.55 5.90 6.20
N MET A 199 -22.46 5.17 6.04
CA MET A 199 -22.47 3.74 5.68
C MET A 199 -23.29 2.92 6.67
N ILE A 200 -23.04 3.07 7.98
CA ILE A 200 -23.78 2.34 9.02
C ILE A 200 -25.27 2.66 8.96
N VAL A 201 -25.63 3.95 8.92
CA VAL A 201 -27.02 4.39 8.87
C VAL A 201 -27.73 3.84 7.63
N VAL A 202 -27.11 3.97 6.45
CA VAL A 202 -27.70 3.48 5.19
C VAL A 202 -27.89 1.98 5.20
N HIS A 203 -26.92 1.20 5.70
CA HIS A 203 -27.05 -0.27 5.75
C HIS A 203 -28.11 -0.73 6.74
N ILE A 204 -28.21 -0.09 7.91
CA ILE A 204 -29.28 -0.37 8.89
C ILE A 204 -30.65 -0.05 8.27
N LEU A 205 -30.79 1.11 7.62
CA LEU A 205 -32.05 1.51 7.00
C LEU A 205 -32.43 0.57 5.84
N LEU A 206 -31.50 0.24 4.96
CA LEU A 206 -31.76 -0.59 3.77
C LEU A 206 -32.11 -2.03 4.15
N LEU A 207 -31.29 -2.67 4.98
CA LEU A 207 -31.52 -4.07 5.39
C LEU A 207 -32.65 -4.19 6.42
N GLY A 208 -32.79 -3.20 7.30
CA GLY A 208 -33.96 -3.08 8.19
C GLY A 208 -35.26 -2.87 7.43
N PHE A 209 -35.26 -2.05 6.38
CA PHE A 209 -36.42 -1.86 5.50
C PHE A 209 -36.82 -3.17 4.81
N ALA A 210 -35.84 -3.88 4.22
CA ALA A 210 -36.09 -5.19 3.61
C ALA A 210 -36.70 -6.18 4.61
N TYR A 211 -36.26 -6.15 5.87
CA TYR A 211 -36.83 -7.00 6.92
C TYR A 211 -38.26 -6.60 7.30
N ILE A 212 -38.51 -5.32 7.58
CA ILE A 212 -39.80 -4.81 8.05
C ILE A 212 -40.88 -4.94 6.96
N TYR A 213 -40.56 -4.51 5.74
CA TYR A 213 -41.50 -4.38 4.62
C TYR A 213 -41.49 -5.56 3.65
N ARG A 214 -40.85 -6.70 4.01
CA ARG A 214 -40.93 -7.94 3.22
C ARG A 214 -42.37 -8.32 2.91
N MET A 215 -42.61 -8.82 1.69
CA MET A 215 -43.92 -9.26 1.24
C MET A 215 -44.40 -10.47 2.04
N ARG A 216 -45.60 -10.36 2.65
CA ARG A 216 -46.33 -11.44 3.33
C ARG A 216 -47.74 -11.54 2.77
N ALA A 217 -48.42 -12.67 2.99
CA ALA A 217 -49.73 -12.95 2.40
C ALA A 217 -50.79 -11.85 2.63
N ASN A 218 -50.76 -11.20 3.79
CA ASN A 218 -51.73 -10.13 4.16
C ASN A 218 -51.13 -8.72 4.07
N SER A 219 -49.99 -8.55 3.39
CA SER A 219 -49.33 -7.25 3.25
C SER A 219 -49.67 -6.62 1.91
N LYS A 220 -50.15 -5.37 1.93
CA LYS A 220 -50.34 -4.55 0.74
C LYS A 220 -49.27 -3.46 0.73
N ALA A 221 -48.56 -3.31 -0.39
CA ALA A 221 -47.61 -2.23 -0.55
C ALA A 221 -48.34 -0.88 -0.48
N TYR A 222 -47.79 0.04 0.31
CA TYR A 222 -48.27 1.42 0.35
C TYR A 222 -47.67 2.17 -0.84
N PHE A 223 -48.53 2.71 -1.71
CA PHE A 223 -48.08 3.52 -2.84
C PHE A 223 -47.78 4.94 -2.34
N TYR A 224 -46.49 5.29 -2.33
CA TYR A 224 -46.01 6.59 -1.89
C TYR A 224 -44.96 7.12 -2.90
N PRO A 225 -45.38 7.89 -3.91
CA PRO A 225 -44.53 8.16 -5.06
C PRO A 225 -43.46 9.24 -4.85
N HIS A 226 -43.68 10.20 -3.94
CA HIS A 226 -42.73 11.31 -3.71
C HIS A 226 -42.98 11.99 -2.36
N ASN A 227 -41.96 12.69 -1.88
CA ASN A 227 -42.05 13.62 -0.76
C ASN A 227 -40.99 14.70 -0.88
N ASP A 228 -41.39 15.85 -1.41
CA ASP A 228 -40.54 17.02 -1.61
C ASP A 228 -39.77 17.44 -0.35
N THR A 229 -40.32 17.21 0.84
CA THR A 229 -39.65 17.60 2.09
C THR A 229 -38.46 16.69 2.37
N ILE A 230 -38.63 15.36 2.22
CA ILE A 230 -37.53 14.40 2.40
C ILE A 230 -36.50 14.56 1.29
N GLU A 231 -36.96 14.79 0.06
CA GLU A 231 -36.11 15.05 -1.10
C GLU A 231 -35.23 16.28 -0.90
N LYS A 232 -35.76 17.36 -0.36
CA LYS A 232 -34.98 18.55 0.03
C LYS A 232 -33.94 18.21 1.09
N ILE A 233 -34.31 17.44 2.12
CA ILE A 233 -33.40 17.08 3.22
C ILE A 233 -32.21 16.27 2.70
N TRP A 234 -32.44 15.19 1.95
CA TRP A 234 -31.35 14.35 1.44
C TRP A 234 -30.54 14.99 0.31
N THR A 235 -30.99 16.13 -0.22
CA THR A 235 -30.23 16.88 -1.23
C THR A 235 -29.40 17.97 -0.57
N ILE A 236 -30.03 18.77 0.30
CA ILE A 236 -29.38 19.91 0.97
C ILE A 236 -28.35 19.44 1.98
N VAL A 237 -28.64 18.41 2.78
CA VAL A 237 -27.71 17.96 3.83
C VAL A 237 -26.38 17.47 3.23
N PRO A 238 -26.35 16.55 2.24
CA PRO A 238 -25.10 16.15 1.60
C PRO A 238 -24.40 17.29 0.88
N ALA A 239 -25.14 18.19 0.21
CA ALA A 239 -24.54 19.35 -0.46
C ALA A 239 -23.80 20.27 0.51
N VAL A 240 -24.38 20.56 1.68
CA VAL A 240 -23.74 21.36 2.73
C VAL A 240 -22.52 20.64 3.31
N VAL A 241 -22.64 19.36 3.66
CA VAL A 241 -21.53 18.56 4.22
C VAL A 241 -20.36 18.50 3.23
N LEU A 242 -20.63 18.20 1.96
CA LEU A 242 -19.59 18.15 0.93
C LEU A 242 -18.94 19.51 0.70
N THR A 243 -19.71 20.60 0.73
CA THR A 243 -19.17 21.95 0.57
C THR A 243 -18.18 22.28 1.69
N VAL A 244 -18.51 21.96 2.94
CA VAL A 244 -17.60 22.14 4.09
C VAL A 244 -16.32 21.32 3.92
N LEU A 245 -16.45 20.04 3.54
CA LEU A 245 -15.30 19.15 3.33
C LEU A 245 -14.39 19.63 2.19
N VAL A 246 -14.97 20.08 1.07
CA VAL A 246 -14.23 20.60 -0.08
C VAL A 246 -13.49 21.88 0.28
N LEU A 247 -14.12 22.82 0.99
CA LEU A 247 -13.47 24.06 1.41
C LEU A 247 -12.30 23.78 2.37
N PHE A 248 -12.51 22.91 3.36
CA PHE A 248 -11.47 22.48 4.28
C PHE A 248 -10.28 21.84 3.54
N GLY A 249 -10.56 20.98 2.57
CA GLY A 249 -9.53 20.37 1.73
C GLY A 249 -8.80 21.35 0.82
N PHE A 250 -9.52 22.30 0.23
CA PHE A 250 -8.93 23.34 -0.62
C PHE A 250 -7.93 24.20 0.16
N PHE A 251 -8.27 24.66 1.36
CA PHE A 251 -7.35 25.49 2.17
C PHE A 251 -6.13 24.70 2.64
N THR A 252 -6.30 23.43 3.00
CA THR A 252 -5.18 22.54 3.36
C THR A 252 -4.26 22.31 2.16
N TRP A 253 -4.83 21.95 1.01
CA TRP A 253 -4.09 21.77 -0.24
C TRP A 253 -3.29 23.02 -0.62
N ARG A 254 -3.92 24.20 -0.57
CA ARG A 254 -3.25 25.47 -0.89
C ARG A 254 -2.07 25.76 0.04
N THR A 255 -2.19 25.42 1.32
CA THR A 255 -1.09 25.60 2.31
C THR A 255 0.12 24.73 1.98
N ILE A 256 -0.11 23.57 1.38
CA ILE A 256 0.95 22.61 1.00
C ILE A 256 1.56 22.99 -0.35
N THR A 257 0.74 23.39 -1.33
CA THR A 257 1.20 23.58 -2.71
C THR A 257 1.61 25.01 -3.06
N SER A 258 1.16 26.01 -2.29
CA SER A 258 1.38 27.44 -2.57
C SER A 258 2.28 28.10 -1.53
N ILE A 259 3.48 27.53 -1.32
CA ILE A 259 4.46 28.03 -0.35
C ILE A 259 5.05 29.37 -0.85
N PRO A 260 5.14 30.43 -0.01
CA PRO A 260 5.77 31.71 -0.36
C PRO A 260 7.23 31.58 -0.82
N GLU A 261 7.64 32.37 -1.82
CA GLU A 261 8.96 32.25 -2.49
C GLU A 261 10.15 32.40 -1.53
N ASP A 262 10.05 33.25 -0.51
CA ASP A 262 11.06 33.42 0.53
C ASP A 262 11.29 32.12 1.31
N LEU A 263 10.21 31.43 1.68
CA LEU A 263 10.28 30.13 2.35
C LEU A 263 10.79 29.03 1.42
N GLN A 264 10.53 29.12 0.11
CA GLN A 264 11.09 28.18 -0.87
C GLN A 264 12.61 28.29 -0.97
N LYS A 265 13.15 29.52 -0.98
CA LYS A 265 14.58 29.78 -1.08
C LYS A 265 15.34 29.44 0.21
N SER A 266 14.71 29.61 1.37
CA SER A 266 15.32 29.29 2.67
C SER A 266 15.39 27.78 2.98
N ALA A 267 14.60 26.96 2.28
CA ALA A 267 14.58 25.52 2.48
C ALA A 267 15.88 24.85 2.01
N LEU A 268 16.23 23.73 2.63
CA LEU A 268 17.28 22.86 2.09
C LEU A 268 16.83 22.31 0.73
N GLN A 269 17.60 22.59 -0.32
CA GLN A 269 17.29 22.08 -1.65
C GLN A 269 17.82 20.66 -1.79
N VAL A 270 17.03 19.76 -2.36
CA VAL A 270 17.45 18.38 -2.70
C VAL A 270 16.87 18.03 -4.07
N GLU A 271 17.67 17.53 -4.99
CA GLU A 271 17.17 17.07 -6.29
C GLU A 271 17.14 15.55 -6.37
N VAL A 272 16.03 15.02 -6.88
CA VAL A 272 15.80 13.58 -7.05
C VAL A 272 15.44 13.30 -8.49
N LEU A 273 16.21 12.41 -9.12
CA LEU A 273 16.04 11.97 -10.49
C LEU A 273 15.53 10.54 -10.53
N GLY A 274 14.37 10.34 -11.14
CA GLY A 274 13.85 9.04 -11.50
C GLY A 274 14.38 8.56 -12.85
N GLU A 275 14.84 7.32 -12.89
CA GLU A 275 15.22 6.60 -14.12
C GLU A 275 14.81 5.12 -13.99
N GLN A 276 14.64 4.41 -15.10
CA GLN A 276 14.35 2.98 -15.11
C GLN A 276 15.63 2.20 -14.70
N PHE A 277 15.70 1.52 -13.55
CA PHE A 277 14.76 1.47 -12.42
C PHE A 277 15.51 1.81 -11.13
N MET A 278 15.85 3.07 -10.95
CA MET A 278 16.51 3.58 -9.75
C MET A 278 16.23 5.07 -9.53
N TRP A 279 16.62 5.56 -8.36
CA TRP A 279 16.59 6.98 -8.03
C TRP A 279 17.98 7.48 -7.70
N ARG A 280 18.33 8.64 -8.25
CA ARG A 280 19.55 9.38 -7.91
C ARG A 280 19.18 10.58 -7.05
N VAL A 281 20.04 10.92 -6.11
CA VAL A 281 19.83 12.03 -5.18
C VAL A 281 21.04 12.95 -5.25
N ARG A 282 20.78 14.25 -5.39
CA ARG A 282 21.79 15.30 -5.46
C ARG A 282 21.48 16.36 -4.39
N TYR A 283 22.53 16.79 -3.71
CA TYR A 283 22.49 17.84 -2.68
C TYR A 283 23.35 19.02 -3.12
N PRO A 284 23.00 20.25 -2.72
CA PRO A 284 23.87 21.39 -2.90
C PRO A 284 25.15 21.22 -2.08
N GLY A 285 26.22 21.88 -2.52
CA GLY A 285 27.49 21.90 -1.81
C GLY A 285 27.53 22.94 -0.70
N SER A 286 28.69 23.59 -0.60
CA SER A 286 28.97 24.64 0.37
C SER A 286 28.27 25.97 0.08
N ASP A 287 27.92 26.21 -1.18
CA ASP A 287 27.21 27.41 -1.63
C ASP A 287 25.70 27.36 -1.33
N GLY A 288 25.16 26.16 -1.07
CA GLY A 288 23.73 25.95 -0.82
C GLY A 288 22.86 25.99 -2.08
N GLU A 289 23.46 26.03 -3.27
CA GLU A 289 22.77 26.05 -4.55
C GLU A 289 22.94 24.73 -5.29
N ILE A 290 21.95 24.38 -6.13
CA ILE A 290 22.04 23.20 -6.99
C ILE A 290 22.40 23.70 -8.40
N GLY A 291 23.46 23.13 -8.97
CA GLY A 291 23.93 23.51 -10.31
C GLY A 291 22.88 23.34 -11.40
N LYS A 292 22.92 24.24 -12.40
CA LYS A 292 22.02 24.23 -13.57
C LYS A 292 22.13 22.93 -14.36
N ARG A 293 21.07 22.63 -15.12
CA ARG A 293 21.00 21.47 -16.01
C ARG A 293 20.38 21.79 -17.36
N ASN A 294 20.72 20.96 -18.34
CA ASN A 294 20.15 20.95 -19.66
C ASN A 294 20.04 19.49 -20.16
N TYR A 295 18.85 19.08 -20.58
CA TYR A 295 18.61 17.70 -21.03
C TYR A 295 19.52 17.27 -22.19
N LYS A 296 20.02 18.23 -22.99
CA LYS A 296 20.97 17.97 -24.09
C LYS A 296 22.36 17.54 -23.61
N LEU A 297 22.69 17.78 -22.34
CA LEU A 297 23.96 17.40 -21.72
C LEU A 297 23.89 16.03 -21.04
N THR A 298 22.77 15.30 -21.21
CA THR A 298 22.59 13.99 -20.59
C THR A 298 23.46 12.95 -21.26
N THR A 299 24.38 12.36 -20.50
CA THR A 299 25.25 11.26 -20.95
C THR A 299 25.14 10.08 -19.97
N ALA A 300 25.92 9.01 -20.19
CA ALA A 300 25.92 7.88 -19.27
C ALA A 300 26.53 8.27 -17.90
N GLU A 301 27.56 9.12 -17.94
CA GLU A 301 28.29 9.66 -16.81
C GLU A 301 27.57 10.88 -16.20
N ASN A 302 26.84 11.66 -17.02
CA ASN A 302 26.03 12.80 -16.59
C ASN A 302 24.51 12.56 -16.74
N PRO A 303 23.89 11.64 -15.99
CA PRO A 303 22.46 11.30 -16.12
C PRO A 303 21.50 12.46 -15.79
N TYR A 304 21.95 13.45 -15.00
CA TYR A 304 21.20 14.65 -14.69
C TYR A 304 21.24 15.71 -15.81
N GLY A 305 22.21 15.60 -16.73
CA GLY A 305 22.49 16.65 -17.72
C GLY A 305 22.95 17.95 -17.06
N ILE A 306 23.78 17.88 -16.02
CA ILE A 306 24.33 19.06 -15.34
C ILE A 306 25.18 19.88 -16.31
N ASP A 307 25.03 21.20 -16.24
CA ASP A 307 25.86 22.15 -16.99
C ASP A 307 27.10 22.52 -16.17
N PHE A 308 28.23 21.86 -16.45
CA PHE A 308 29.49 22.13 -15.76
C PHE A 308 30.17 23.45 -16.16
N ASN A 309 29.61 24.22 -17.10
CA ASN A 309 30.02 25.62 -17.27
C ASN A 309 29.53 26.50 -16.12
N ASP A 310 28.49 26.07 -15.40
CA ASP A 310 28.04 26.68 -14.16
C ASP A 310 28.90 26.22 -13.00
N LYS A 311 29.70 27.13 -12.43
CA LYS A 311 30.63 26.78 -11.33
C LYS A 311 29.92 26.35 -10.06
N ASN A 312 28.67 26.75 -9.86
CA ASN A 312 27.84 26.32 -8.73
C ASN A 312 27.49 24.82 -8.82
N SER A 313 27.76 24.16 -9.96
CA SER A 313 27.59 22.71 -10.07
C SER A 313 28.80 21.89 -9.58
N TRP A 314 29.93 22.54 -9.30
CA TRP A 314 31.20 21.83 -9.04
C TRP A 314 31.32 21.33 -7.61
N ASP A 315 30.51 21.85 -6.67
CA ASP A 315 30.43 21.39 -5.30
C ASP A 315 29.14 20.61 -4.98
N ASP A 316 28.26 20.40 -5.96
CA ASP A 316 27.13 19.47 -5.84
C ASP A 316 27.59 18.10 -5.33
N ILE A 317 26.79 17.51 -4.44
CA ILE A 317 27.09 16.26 -3.75
C ILE A 317 26.13 15.15 -4.21
N SER A 318 26.67 13.96 -4.45
CA SER A 318 25.88 12.77 -4.79
C SER A 318 25.56 11.97 -3.52
N GLY A 319 24.28 11.67 -3.29
CA GLY A 319 23.83 10.88 -2.15
C GLY A 319 23.41 9.45 -2.52
N GLU A 320 23.94 8.46 -1.82
CA GLU A 320 23.51 7.06 -1.97
C GLU A 320 22.06 6.86 -1.47
N HIS A 321 21.68 7.57 -0.42
CA HIS A 321 20.35 7.57 0.19
C HIS A 321 19.86 9.00 0.37
N ILE A 322 18.57 9.18 0.66
CA ILE A 322 18.04 10.49 1.02
C ILE A 322 18.28 10.70 2.53
N VAL A 323 19.17 11.59 2.91
CA VAL A 323 19.39 12.02 4.30
C VAL A 323 18.82 13.42 4.50
N LEU A 324 18.02 13.60 5.56
CA LEU A 324 17.31 14.84 5.87
C LEU A 324 17.51 15.25 7.34
N PRO A 325 17.71 16.54 7.64
CA PRO A 325 17.70 17.03 9.02
C PRO A 325 16.25 17.18 9.55
N VAL A 326 15.99 16.65 10.74
CA VAL A 326 14.72 16.84 11.46
C VAL A 326 14.49 18.31 11.80
N GLY A 327 13.24 18.78 11.70
CA GLY A 327 12.84 20.15 12.05
C GLY A 327 13.27 21.22 11.04
N ARG A 328 13.95 20.86 9.95
CA ARG A 328 14.37 21.78 8.89
C ARG A 328 13.55 21.57 7.63
N SER A 329 13.02 22.65 7.06
CA SER A 329 12.24 22.57 5.82
C SER A 329 13.14 22.15 4.66
N VAL A 330 12.68 21.18 3.88
CA VAL A 330 13.37 20.63 2.71
C VAL A 330 12.48 20.78 1.49
N ARG A 331 13.04 21.31 0.40
CA ARG A 331 12.38 21.44 -0.90
C ARG A 331 13.01 20.48 -1.89
N PHE A 332 12.22 19.50 -2.31
CA PHE A 332 12.62 18.55 -3.34
C PHE A 332 12.38 19.12 -4.74
N HIS A 333 13.35 18.90 -5.62
CA HIS A 333 13.26 19.09 -7.06
C HIS A 333 13.13 17.69 -7.67
N ILE A 334 11.92 17.31 -8.08
CA ILE A 334 11.60 15.97 -8.55
C ILE A 334 11.56 15.98 -10.08
N ILE A 335 12.43 15.17 -10.69
CA ILE A 335 12.61 15.11 -12.14
C ILE A 335 12.69 13.68 -12.64
N SER A 336 12.48 13.50 -13.94
CA SER A 336 12.65 12.21 -14.61
C SER A 336 13.53 12.32 -15.84
N LYS A 337 14.38 11.32 -16.04
CA LYS A 337 15.24 11.16 -17.20
C LYS A 337 14.49 10.58 -18.41
N ASP A 338 13.58 9.64 -18.17
CA ASP A 338 13.04 8.77 -19.20
C ASP A 338 11.50 8.78 -19.28
N ILE A 339 10.81 8.13 -18.34
CA ILE A 339 9.36 7.96 -18.30
C ILE A 339 8.78 8.58 -17.04
N ILE A 340 7.46 8.61 -16.91
CA ILE A 340 6.82 9.10 -15.69
C ILE A 340 7.08 8.11 -14.55
N HIS A 341 7.66 8.60 -13.46
CA HIS A 341 7.72 7.92 -12.16
C HIS A 341 6.86 8.71 -11.15
N SER A 342 6.78 8.25 -9.90
CA SER A 342 6.14 9.04 -8.83
C SER A 342 6.93 8.93 -7.55
N PHE A 343 7.47 10.05 -7.11
CA PHE A 343 8.15 10.20 -5.82
C PHE A 343 7.11 10.07 -4.72
N TYR A 344 7.19 9.00 -3.94
CA TYR A 344 6.25 8.71 -2.87
C TYR A 344 6.98 8.29 -1.61
N ILE A 345 6.78 9.01 -0.50
CA ILE A 345 7.28 8.61 0.83
C ILE A 345 6.04 8.43 1.72
N PRO A 346 5.59 7.18 1.97
CA PRO A 346 4.31 6.91 2.62
C PRO A 346 4.17 7.55 4.00
N ASP A 347 5.17 7.37 4.88
CA ASP A 347 5.14 7.88 6.26
C ASP A 347 5.12 9.42 6.32
N PHE A 348 5.53 10.08 5.23
CA PHE A 348 5.63 11.54 5.13
C PHE A 348 4.41 12.16 4.44
N ARG A 349 3.46 11.33 3.97
CA ARG A 349 2.28 11.74 3.20
C ARG A 349 2.62 12.65 2.03
N VAL A 350 3.73 12.35 1.34
CA VAL A 350 4.18 13.11 0.17
C VAL A 350 4.11 12.22 -1.06
N GLN A 351 3.40 12.69 -2.08
CA GLN A 351 3.38 12.07 -3.40
C GLN A 351 3.39 13.15 -4.49
N ILE A 352 4.30 13.02 -5.44
CA ILE A 352 4.39 13.93 -6.59
C ILE A 352 5.01 13.18 -7.78
N ASN A 353 4.51 13.43 -8.99
CA ASN A 353 5.03 12.74 -10.17
C ASN A 353 6.40 13.29 -10.56
N ALA A 354 7.31 12.39 -10.95
CA ALA A 354 8.52 12.75 -11.67
C ALA A 354 8.20 12.65 -13.16
N VAL A 355 8.16 13.79 -13.85
CA VAL A 355 7.66 13.88 -15.23
C VAL A 355 8.80 14.33 -16.15
N PRO A 356 9.10 13.59 -17.23
CA PRO A 356 10.11 14.01 -18.19
C PRO A 356 9.82 15.41 -18.75
N GLY A 357 10.83 16.26 -18.82
CA GLY A 357 10.72 17.62 -19.39
C GLY A 357 10.19 18.69 -18.44
N MET A 358 9.86 18.37 -17.19
CA MET A 358 9.48 19.38 -16.18
C MET A 358 10.06 19.05 -14.80
N THR A 359 10.32 20.08 -14.00
CA THR A 359 10.65 19.92 -12.58
C THR A 359 9.39 20.10 -11.75
N ASN A 360 9.02 19.10 -10.98
CA ASN A 360 8.02 19.25 -9.94
C ASN A 360 8.70 19.54 -8.61
N TYR A 361 7.98 20.23 -7.73
CA TYR A 361 8.49 20.58 -6.41
C TYR A 361 7.55 20.07 -5.33
N PHE A 362 8.13 19.64 -4.22
CA PHE A 362 7.38 19.42 -3.00
C PHE A 362 8.26 19.81 -1.81
N GLN A 363 7.70 20.58 -0.88
CA GLN A 363 8.43 21.03 0.30
C GLN A 363 7.68 20.63 1.56
N PHE A 364 8.44 20.09 2.51
CA PHE A 364 7.95 19.62 3.81
C PHE A 364 9.06 19.70 4.86
N THR A 365 8.71 19.45 6.10
CA THR A 365 9.58 19.49 7.28
C THR A 365 9.41 18.18 8.05
N PRO A 366 10.39 17.27 8.04
CA PRO A 366 10.31 16.05 8.82
C PRO A 366 10.32 16.37 10.32
N THR A 367 9.44 15.74 11.10
CA THR A 367 9.25 16.01 12.53
C THR A 367 9.78 14.90 13.44
N VAL A 368 10.07 13.72 12.88
CA VAL A 368 10.49 12.52 13.64
C VAL A 368 11.74 11.94 13.02
N THR A 369 12.79 11.71 13.81
CA THR A 369 14.03 11.09 13.33
C THR A 369 13.81 9.62 12.99
N THR A 370 14.70 9.03 12.18
CA THR A 370 14.63 7.59 11.90
C THR A 370 14.90 6.77 13.16
N GLU A 371 15.80 7.24 14.04
CA GLU A 371 16.04 6.59 15.34
C GLU A 371 14.78 6.59 16.20
N GLU A 372 14.12 7.75 16.35
CA GLU A 372 12.87 7.84 17.12
C GLU A 372 11.76 6.95 16.53
N MET A 373 11.67 6.83 15.20
CA MET A 373 10.73 5.89 14.60
C MET A 373 11.06 4.43 14.84
N ARG A 374 12.35 4.05 14.87
CA ARG A 374 12.75 2.68 15.23
C ARG A 374 12.30 2.34 16.64
N ASP A 375 12.42 3.28 17.57
CA ASP A 375 11.94 3.13 18.95
C ASP A 375 10.42 3.01 19.00
N ARG A 376 9.68 3.91 18.34
CA ARG A 376 8.20 3.87 18.25
C ARG A 376 7.68 2.57 17.68
N MET A 377 8.39 2.00 16.71
CA MET A 377 8.00 0.76 16.03
C MET A 377 8.53 -0.50 16.71
N ASN A 378 9.43 -0.37 17.69
CA ASN A 378 10.21 -1.46 18.25
C ASN A 378 10.89 -2.31 17.14
N ASP A 379 11.43 -1.62 16.13
CA ASP A 379 12.11 -2.23 14.98
C ASP A 379 13.43 -1.49 14.69
N PRO A 380 14.58 -1.99 15.18
CA PRO A 380 15.88 -1.33 14.99
C PRO A 380 16.36 -1.35 13.53
N LYS A 381 15.74 -2.15 12.65
CA LYS A 381 16.06 -2.23 11.22
C LYS A 381 15.19 -1.32 10.37
N TYR A 382 14.22 -0.63 10.97
CA TYR A 382 13.33 0.26 10.24
C TYR A 382 14.11 1.42 9.63
N ASP A 383 13.83 1.68 8.36
CA ASP A 383 14.22 2.89 7.66
C ASP A 383 12.98 3.43 6.95
N TYR A 384 12.87 4.75 6.84
CA TYR A 384 11.87 5.31 5.95
C TYR A 384 12.22 4.92 4.52
N VAL A 385 11.19 4.75 3.70
CA VAL A 385 11.35 4.32 2.32
C VAL A 385 10.64 5.28 1.37
N MET A 386 11.35 5.64 0.30
CA MET A 386 10.77 6.26 -0.87
C MET A 386 10.51 5.19 -1.92
N LEU A 387 9.31 5.18 -2.47
CA LEU A 387 8.81 4.24 -3.45
C LEU A 387 8.51 4.95 -4.77
N CYS A 388 8.52 4.19 -5.86
CA CYS A 388 7.90 4.64 -7.10
C CYS A 388 6.40 4.30 -7.06
N ASN A 389 5.53 5.31 -7.16
CA ASN A 389 4.05 5.12 -7.15
C ASN A 389 3.38 5.43 -8.51
N LYS A 390 4.12 5.20 -9.61
CA LYS A 390 3.59 5.24 -10.98
C LYS A 390 4.23 4.14 -11.80
N ILE A 391 3.42 3.30 -12.43
CA ILE A 391 3.91 2.20 -13.25
C ILE A 391 4.87 2.73 -14.33
N CYS A 392 6.13 2.29 -14.25
CA CYS A 392 7.22 2.80 -15.09
C CYS A 392 7.96 1.67 -15.84
N GLY A 393 7.41 0.45 -15.85
CA GLY A 393 7.94 -0.69 -16.59
C GLY A 393 8.14 -1.95 -15.73
N SER A 394 8.92 -2.91 -16.24
CA SER A 394 9.01 -4.29 -15.69
C SER A 394 9.58 -4.38 -14.27
N ALA A 395 10.52 -3.51 -13.88
CA ALA A 395 11.08 -3.48 -12.53
C ALA A 395 10.57 -2.29 -11.70
N HIS A 396 9.35 -1.81 -11.99
CA HIS A 396 8.69 -0.75 -11.21
C HIS A 396 8.66 -1.02 -9.70
N TYR A 397 8.49 -2.28 -9.30
CA TYR A 397 8.45 -2.69 -7.90
C TYR A 397 9.82 -2.64 -7.20
N ASN A 398 10.93 -2.57 -7.95
CA ASN A 398 12.29 -2.75 -7.44
C ASN A 398 13.15 -1.48 -7.53
N MET A 399 12.54 -0.30 -7.39
CA MET A 399 13.24 0.98 -7.43
C MET A 399 12.96 1.84 -6.20
N GLN A 400 13.05 1.22 -5.02
CA GLN A 400 12.94 1.95 -3.76
C GLN A 400 14.25 2.71 -3.44
N LYS A 401 14.16 3.73 -2.59
CA LYS A 401 15.32 4.45 -2.06
C LYS A 401 15.15 4.62 -0.55
N LYS A 402 16.20 4.35 0.20
CA LYS A 402 16.24 4.57 1.65
C LYS A 402 16.20 6.06 1.97
N VAL A 403 15.42 6.42 2.99
CA VAL A 403 15.32 7.77 3.55
C VAL A 403 15.71 7.72 5.03
N VAL A 404 16.59 8.61 5.46
CA VAL A 404 17.07 8.71 6.84
C VAL A 404 16.86 10.14 7.32
N VAL A 405 16.17 10.31 8.44
CA VAL A 405 16.01 11.59 9.12
C VAL A 405 16.92 11.60 10.33
N VAL A 406 17.81 12.57 10.41
CA VAL A 406 18.86 12.70 11.42
C VAL A 406 18.81 14.07 12.08
N THR A 407 19.60 14.29 13.12
CA THR A 407 19.80 15.63 13.69
C THR A 407 20.58 16.53 12.73
N GLU A 408 20.48 17.86 12.89
CA GLU A 408 21.24 18.81 12.06
C GLU A 408 22.76 18.60 12.17
N ALA A 409 23.27 18.17 13.33
CA ALA A 409 24.69 17.90 13.54
C ALA A 409 25.15 16.67 12.74
N GLU A 410 24.39 15.58 12.80
CA GLU A 410 24.65 14.36 12.04
C GLU A 410 24.50 14.60 10.54
N TYR A 411 23.52 15.41 10.11
CA TYR A 411 23.37 15.79 8.71
C TYR A 411 24.62 16.49 8.17
N LYS A 412 25.16 17.48 8.90
CA LYS A 412 26.39 18.18 8.50
C LYS A 412 27.61 17.26 8.48
N GLN A 413 27.72 16.37 9.46
CA GLN A 413 28.79 15.37 9.49
C GLN A 413 28.68 14.43 8.29
N TRP A 414 27.50 13.89 8.01
CA TRP A 414 27.24 13.05 6.85
C TRP A 414 27.57 13.76 5.54
N LEU A 415 27.15 15.01 5.38
CA LEU A 415 27.41 15.80 4.17
C LEU A 415 28.92 15.97 3.91
N SER A 416 29.71 16.16 4.97
CA SER A 416 31.18 16.33 4.86
C SER A 416 31.94 15.09 4.40
N THR A 417 31.33 13.91 4.51
CA THR A 417 31.94 12.64 4.09
C THR A 417 31.52 12.20 2.69
N GLN A 418 30.57 12.91 2.06
CA GLN A 418 30.07 12.55 0.74
C GLN A 418 31.00 13.02 -0.38
N SER A 419 31.03 12.25 -1.46
CA SER A 419 31.76 12.62 -2.68
C SER A 419 31.00 13.66 -3.49
N LYS A 420 31.75 14.56 -4.11
CA LYS A 420 31.22 15.49 -5.10
C LYS A 420 30.70 14.74 -6.32
N TYR A 421 29.64 15.27 -6.93
CA TYR A 421 29.10 14.76 -8.17
C TYR A 421 30.08 14.99 -9.34
N PHE A 422 30.77 16.14 -9.40
CA PHE A 422 31.72 16.45 -10.48
C PHE A 422 33.06 15.71 -10.32
N THR A 423 33.02 14.40 -10.56
CA THR A 423 34.15 13.47 -10.47
C THR A 423 35.22 13.72 -11.53
N GLU A 424 36.39 13.09 -11.38
CA GLU A 424 37.48 13.19 -12.36
C GLU A 424 37.06 12.75 -13.77
N ASP A 425 36.19 11.74 -13.90
CA ASP A 425 35.74 11.25 -15.20
C ASP A 425 34.81 12.24 -15.88
N LEU A 426 33.90 12.87 -15.12
CA LEU A 426 33.09 13.97 -15.62
C LEU A 426 33.93 15.20 -15.99
N GLN A 427 35.01 15.47 -15.25
CA GLN A 427 35.95 16.54 -15.62
C GLN A 427 36.69 16.24 -16.93
N LYS A 428 37.09 14.99 -17.15
CA LYS A 428 37.70 14.55 -18.42
C LYS A 428 36.71 14.67 -19.58
N GLU A 429 35.47 14.22 -19.40
CA GLU A 429 34.40 14.34 -20.39
C GLU A 429 34.13 15.81 -20.73
N PHE A 430 33.96 16.65 -19.72
CA PHE A 430 33.76 18.09 -19.89
C PHE A 430 34.92 18.75 -20.66
N ALA A 431 36.16 18.44 -20.30
CA ALA A 431 37.35 18.97 -20.97
C ALA A 431 37.52 18.48 -22.42
N GLN A 432 36.96 17.32 -22.78
CA GLN A 432 36.94 16.82 -24.16
C GLN A 432 35.88 17.55 -24.98
N GLN A 433 34.66 17.70 -24.45
CA GLN A 433 33.58 18.46 -25.10
C GLN A 433 33.97 19.92 -25.34
N SER A 434 34.63 20.57 -24.39
CA SER A 434 35.09 21.95 -24.56
C SER A 434 36.12 22.10 -25.69
N LYS A 435 36.99 21.10 -25.89
CA LYS A 435 37.99 21.10 -26.97
C LYS A 435 37.38 20.84 -28.35
N GLU A 436 36.35 20.00 -28.44
CA GLU A 436 35.62 19.80 -29.70
C GLU A 436 34.88 21.08 -30.14
N VAL A 437 34.34 21.85 -29.20
CA VAL A 437 33.70 23.14 -29.48
C VAL A 437 34.72 24.20 -29.92
N GLU A 438 35.93 24.23 -29.35
CA GLU A 438 37.01 25.12 -29.82
C GLU A 438 37.58 24.71 -31.20
N GLY A 439 37.49 23.43 -31.57
CA GLY A 439 37.90 22.92 -32.89
C GLY A 439 36.92 23.21 -34.03
N ILE A 440 35.70 23.67 -33.71
CA ILE A 440 34.69 24.08 -34.69
C ILE A 440 34.71 25.61 -34.74
N THR A 441 35.45 26.18 -35.70
CA THR A 441 35.27 27.57 -36.11
C THR A 441 33.80 27.80 -36.51
N THR A 442 33.07 28.46 -35.62
CA THR A 442 31.88 29.30 -35.86
C THR A 442 31.21 29.13 -37.23
N ALA A 443 30.19 28.26 -37.29
CA ALA A 443 29.01 28.60 -38.07
C ALA A 443 28.02 29.23 -37.07
N SER A 444 27.91 30.55 -37.10
CA SER A 444 26.99 31.32 -36.27
C SER A 444 25.56 30.76 -36.41
N LEU A 445 24.96 30.37 -35.30
CA LEU A 445 23.50 30.35 -35.18
C LEU A 445 23.13 31.54 -34.31
N ASN A 446 22.80 32.63 -34.99
CA ASN A 446 21.99 33.73 -34.45
C ASN A 446 20.60 33.22 -34.10
#